data_AF-A0A7X1H209-F1
#
_entry.id   AF-A0A7X1H209-F1
#
_cell.length_a   1.000
_cell.length_b   1.000
_cell.length_c   1.000
_cell.angle_alpha   90.00
_cell.angle_beta   90.00
_cell.angle_gamma   90.00
#
_symmetry.space_group_name_H-M   'P 1'
#
loop_
_entity.id
_entity.type
_entity.pdbx_description
1 polymer ?
#
loop_
_entity_poly.entity_id
_entity_poly.type
_entity_poly.pdbx_seq_one_letter_code
_entity_poly.pdbx_strand_id
1 'polypeptide(L)'
;MKKLLFSIMLLSIVLVFISTRAGFCSTQATVSATDYKAGDVVTIEGAIDPGQNLYIAISSQETFAPKDTKGVHEVKNLKKDGEKNGFTNDTAIPALYYMLTSNPEKFGEVTDKKFGGPSFFTQKGKRGLYKTTMFKLAKFDALDAEAKAALTTIKTKAEWDFFRYAHESGYGIETIVKEKTQVGKVTINARSILGDYNKTQNYWDKGTSIQLDKKTGKFTASFKTFRHTAPNTGFDVYVNKVKAGSYNVKSNGFWLSLGGRYMNPLWVIIGAILVGTYFSMIGAAGGLLMSAFQVMVVQTAGPIGINAANVLRPSNIALTLFSPLGSFYRYAVKEKRVAWPVGISFGVGIFIGSIWLGQYVTKYLSISTYKEWLAILVVIMGIRTLYELTPKVMAKRKNIKAMTQKFNDAVAKAKASGTSVEMGRIEAVKNGLTDYRFKFWGEEFTINPLLFGILGVFIGIVSRSFGIGGGFMLVPAMTTLGALPMYVAVPISLIGTCFSSIGSFIGYLINGYLPDMVLMISIIIGGFIGGMLGSRAQKMFSEKTLKIVLAVTMFFLFFRFFKIEIWI
;
A
#
# COMPACT_ATOMS: atom_id res chain seq x y z
N MET A 1 32.12 77.13 -39.05
CA MET A 1 32.17 75.67 -39.29
C MET A 1 32.78 74.85 -38.16
N LYS A 2 33.92 75.23 -37.54
CA LYS A 2 34.57 74.42 -36.47
C LYS A 2 33.75 74.21 -35.18
N LYS A 3 32.95 75.19 -34.73
CA LYS A 3 32.11 75.05 -33.51
C LYS A 3 30.88 74.13 -33.69
N LEU A 4 30.37 74.03 -34.93
CA LEU A 4 29.21 73.18 -35.25
C LEU A 4 29.63 71.69 -35.33
N LEU A 5 30.79 71.42 -35.94
CA LEU A 5 31.38 70.08 -35.99
C LEU A 5 31.73 69.54 -34.60
N PHE A 6 32.24 70.38 -33.69
CA PHE A 6 32.55 69.95 -32.32
C PHE A 6 31.30 69.61 -31.50
N SER A 7 30.20 70.34 -31.70
CA SER A 7 28.92 70.05 -31.02
C SER A 7 28.25 68.78 -31.54
N ILE A 8 28.38 68.49 -32.84
CA ILE A 8 27.87 67.24 -33.44
C ILE A 8 28.71 66.04 -33.00
N MET A 9 30.02 66.18 -32.86
CA MET A 9 30.91 65.14 -32.29
C MET A 9 30.60 64.86 -30.81
N LEU A 10 30.33 65.90 -30.01
CA LEU A 10 29.99 65.73 -28.59
C LEU A 10 28.61 65.06 -28.43
N LEU A 11 27.64 65.41 -29.28
CA LEU A 11 26.31 64.78 -29.27
C LEU A 11 26.38 63.30 -29.69
N SER A 12 27.24 62.95 -30.64
CA SER A 12 27.43 61.55 -31.06
C SER A 12 28.21 60.72 -30.03
N ILE A 13 29.16 61.31 -29.28
CA ILE A 13 29.81 60.64 -28.14
C ILE A 13 28.83 60.42 -26.99
N VAL A 14 27.94 61.38 -26.69
CA VAL A 14 26.89 61.22 -25.68
C VAL A 14 25.83 60.19 -26.12
N LEU A 15 25.47 60.13 -27.40
CA LEU A 15 24.58 59.08 -27.94
C LEU A 15 25.22 57.68 -27.94
N VAL A 16 26.55 57.58 -28.12
CA VAL A 16 27.30 56.31 -28.00
C VAL A 16 27.47 55.87 -26.53
N PHE A 17 27.53 56.81 -25.59
CA PHE A 17 27.53 56.50 -24.14
C PHE A 17 26.13 56.20 -23.58
N ILE A 18 25.05 56.67 -24.22
CA ILE A 18 23.67 56.33 -23.85
C ILE A 18 23.25 54.99 -24.49
N SER A 19 23.76 54.64 -25.68
CA SER A 19 23.47 53.35 -26.34
C SER A 19 24.30 52.16 -25.81
N THR A 20 25.32 52.40 -24.97
CA THR A 20 26.13 51.34 -24.33
C THR A 20 25.73 51.01 -22.89
N ARG A 21 24.63 51.57 -22.38
CA ARG A 21 24.05 51.25 -21.06
C ARG A 21 22.77 50.40 -21.08
N ALA A 22 22.50 49.73 -22.20
CA ALA A 22 21.44 48.72 -22.29
C ALA A 22 22.01 47.34 -22.67
N GLY A 23 23.18 46.99 -22.15
CA GLY A 23 23.53 45.59 -21.95
C GLY A 23 22.80 45.08 -20.70
N PHE A 24 21.49 44.85 -20.80
CA PHE A 24 20.82 43.97 -19.84
C PHE A 24 21.56 42.63 -19.93
N CYS A 25 22.39 42.34 -18.93
CA CYS A 25 22.92 41.01 -18.73
C CYS A 25 21.75 40.15 -18.26
N SER A 26 20.85 39.78 -19.17
CA SER A 26 19.88 38.72 -18.91
C SER A 26 20.68 37.41 -18.90
N THR A 27 21.33 37.16 -17.76
CA THR A 27 21.85 35.84 -17.45
C THR A 27 20.65 34.96 -17.17
N GLN A 28 20.06 34.46 -18.26
CA GLN A 28 18.91 33.58 -18.26
C GLN A 28 19.27 32.37 -17.40
N ALA A 29 18.49 32.11 -16.35
CA ALA A 29 18.68 30.93 -15.53
C ALA A 29 18.63 29.67 -16.41
N THR A 30 19.49 28.70 -16.14
CA THR A 30 19.61 27.46 -16.92
C THR A 30 19.50 26.24 -16.02
N VAL A 31 19.00 25.16 -16.60
CA VAL A 31 19.00 23.83 -15.98
C VAL A 31 20.28 23.12 -16.44
N SER A 32 20.98 22.46 -15.51
CA SER A 32 22.32 21.91 -15.79
C SER A 32 22.35 20.79 -16.84
N ALA A 33 21.24 20.09 -17.06
CA ALA A 33 21.09 19.06 -18.09
C ALA A 33 19.63 18.95 -18.56
N THR A 34 19.43 18.31 -19.72
CA THR A 34 18.10 18.06 -20.31
C THR A 34 17.52 16.72 -19.91
N ASP A 35 18.34 15.76 -19.48
CA ASP A 35 17.94 14.41 -19.12
C ASP A 35 18.58 14.00 -17.79
N TYR A 36 17.74 13.51 -16.89
CA TYR A 36 18.12 12.99 -15.57
C TYR A 36 17.52 11.61 -15.36
N LYS A 37 18.13 10.75 -14.55
CA LYS A 37 17.46 9.53 -14.08
C LYS A 37 16.62 9.84 -12.85
N ALA A 38 15.56 9.05 -12.62
CA ALA A 38 14.76 9.21 -11.41
C ALA A 38 15.63 9.06 -10.15
N GLY A 39 15.61 10.08 -9.28
CA GLY A 39 16.42 10.15 -8.07
C GLY A 39 17.71 10.97 -8.21
N ASP A 40 18.06 11.41 -9.42
CA ASP A 40 19.21 12.29 -9.65
C ASP A 40 18.95 13.69 -9.09
N VAL A 41 20.06 14.41 -8.89
CA VAL A 41 20.07 15.81 -8.46
C VAL A 41 19.93 16.70 -9.70
N VAL A 42 18.90 17.54 -9.71
CA VAL A 42 18.74 18.61 -10.69
C VAL A 42 19.33 19.88 -10.11
N THR A 43 20.19 20.56 -10.87
CA THR A 43 20.82 21.82 -10.49
C THR A 43 20.37 22.91 -11.45
N ILE A 44 20.01 24.07 -10.88
CA ILE A 44 19.50 25.24 -11.57
C ILE A 44 20.35 26.43 -11.11
N GLU A 45 20.93 27.12 -12.07
CA GLU A 45 21.85 28.22 -11.83
C GLU A 45 21.46 29.44 -12.65
N GLY A 46 21.76 30.62 -12.15
CA GLY A 46 21.48 31.85 -12.86
C GLY A 46 21.65 33.07 -11.98
N ALA A 47 21.08 34.18 -12.43
CA ALA A 47 20.93 35.37 -11.64
C ALA A 47 19.48 35.86 -11.66
N ILE A 48 19.05 36.43 -10.54
CA ILE A 48 17.82 37.20 -10.39
C ILE A 48 18.19 38.66 -10.08
N ASP A 49 17.22 39.58 -10.11
CA ASP A 49 17.50 40.96 -9.73
C ASP A 49 17.99 41.02 -8.27
N PRO A 50 19.06 41.80 -7.98
CA PRO A 50 19.57 41.96 -6.62
C PRO A 50 18.48 42.34 -5.61
N GLY A 51 18.56 41.76 -4.40
CA GLY A 51 17.60 41.98 -3.33
C GLY A 51 16.29 41.19 -3.40
N GLN A 52 15.96 40.54 -4.53
CA GLN A 52 14.77 39.69 -4.63
C GLN A 52 14.93 38.36 -3.89
N ASN A 53 13.80 37.77 -3.50
CA ASN A 53 13.76 36.38 -3.06
C ASN A 53 13.79 35.46 -4.28
N LEU A 54 14.33 34.26 -4.09
CA LEU A 54 14.37 33.24 -5.13
C LEU A 54 13.12 32.37 -5.06
N TYR A 55 12.44 32.22 -6.19
CA TYR A 55 11.35 31.27 -6.39
C TYR A 55 11.61 30.47 -7.66
N ILE A 56 11.71 29.15 -7.51
CA ILE A 56 11.89 28.23 -8.61
C ILE A 56 10.72 27.25 -8.61
N ALA A 57 9.79 27.44 -9.55
CA ALA A 57 8.66 26.54 -9.75
C ALA A 57 9.05 25.46 -10.76
N ILE A 58 8.98 24.20 -10.32
CA ILE A 58 9.30 23.01 -11.10
C ILE A 58 8.05 22.15 -11.15
N SER A 59 7.46 22.00 -12.33
CA SER A 59 6.19 21.29 -12.49
C SER A 59 6.30 20.20 -13.52
N SER A 60 5.75 19.02 -13.22
CA SER A 60 5.56 17.99 -14.23
C SER A 60 4.63 18.49 -15.33
N GLN A 61 4.96 18.16 -16.57
CA GLN A 61 4.10 18.42 -17.72
C GLN A 61 2.84 17.54 -17.69
N GLU A 62 2.94 16.37 -17.06
CA GLU A 62 1.79 15.54 -16.74
C GLU A 62 0.97 16.20 -15.62
N THR A 63 -0.31 16.42 -15.91
CA THR A 63 -1.29 16.97 -14.97
C THR A 63 -2.36 15.93 -14.65
N PHE A 64 -3.06 16.15 -13.54
CA PHE A 64 -4.18 15.34 -13.12
C PHE A 64 -5.35 16.22 -12.77
N ALA A 65 -6.51 15.92 -13.34
CA ALA A 65 -7.80 16.42 -12.91
C ALA A 65 -8.65 15.26 -12.34
N PRO A 66 -9.60 15.54 -11.43
CA PRO A 66 -10.45 14.49 -10.87
C PRO A 66 -11.19 13.65 -11.93
N LYS A 67 -11.52 14.20 -13.11
CA LYS A 67 -12.12 13.46 -14.23
C LYS A 67 -11.24 12.35 -14.81
N ASP A 68 -9.92 12.42 -14.61
CA ASP A 68 -8.96 11.46 -15.16
C ASP A 68 -8.92 10.16 -14.34
N THR A 69 -9.53 10.14 -13.15
CA THR A 69 -9.62 8.93 -12.33
C THR A 69 -10.56 7.90 -12.95
N LYS A 70 -10.11 6.64 -12.95
CA LYS A 70 -10.89 5.49 -13.45
C LYS A 70 -11.46 4.62 -12.32
N GLY A 71 -11.11 4.93 -11.06
CA GLY A 71 -11.52 4.12 -9.92
C GLY A 71 -12.93 4.45 -9.44
N VAL A 72 -13.81 3.46 -9.32
CA VAL A 72 -15.23 3.67 -8.95
C VAL A 72 -15.38 4.38 -7.61
N HIS A 73 -14.56 4.01 -6.62
CA HIS A 73 -14.54 4.69 -5.33
C HIS A 73 -13.89 6.06 -5.41
N GLU A 74 -12.85 6.19 -6.22
CA GLU A 74 -12.09 7.40 -6.37
C GLU A 74 -12.88 8.53 -7.03
N VAL A 75 -13.63 8.23 -8.10
CA VAL A 75 -14.55 9.17 -8.74
C VAL A 75 -15.53 9.77 -7.73
N LYS A 76 -16.14 8.92 -6.90
CA LYS A 76 -17.12 9.36 -5.89
C LYS A 76 -16.50 10.21 -4.80
N ASN A 77 -15.33 9.81 -4.29
CA ASN A 77 -14.66 10.52 -3.21
C ASN A 77 -14.11 11.86 -3.67
N LEU A 78 -13.47 11.92 -4.84
CA LEU A 78 -12.90 13.15 -5.39
C LEU A 78 -13.99 14.18 -5.72
N LYS A 79 -15.14 13.75 -6.25
CA LYS A 79 -16.28 14.65 -6.46
C LYS A 79 -16.75 15.29 -5.14
N LYS A 80 -16.97 14.46 -4.13
CA LYS A 80 -17.40 14.92 -2.80
C LYS A 80 -16.37 15.84 -2.13
N ASP A 81 -15.09 15.53 -2.29
CA ASP A 81 -14.01 16.33 -1.72
C ASP A 81 -13.83 17.65 -2.49
N GLY A 82 -14.07 17.66 -3.81
CA GLY A 82 -14.07 18.89 -4.61
C GLY A 82 -15.14 19.89 -4.15
N GLU A 83 -16.37 19.42 -3.94
CA GLU A 83 -17.48 20.24 -3.40
C GLU A 83 -17.14 20.87 -2.04
N LYS A 84 -16.37 20.16 -1.20
CA LYS A 84 -15.99 20.62 0.13
C LYS A 84 -14.78 21.56 0.12
N ASN A 85 -13.81 21.32 -0.76
CA ASN A 85 -12.51 21.98 -0.73
C ASN A 85 -12.33 23.03 -1.84
N GLY A 86 -13.34 23.26 -2.70
CA GLY A 86 -13.33 24.38 -3.65
C GLY A 86 -12.68 24.09 -5.00
N PHE A 87 -12.68 22.83 -5.45
CA PHE A 87 -12.20 22.45 -6.77
C PHE A 87 -13.23 21.62 -7.55
N THR A 88 -13.16 21.66 -8.87
CA THR A 88 -14.11 21.00 -9.79
C THR A 88 -13.49 19.76 -10.43
N ASN A 89 -14.30 19.01 -11.18
CA ASN A 89 -13.83 17.81 -11.88
C ASN A 89 -12.81 18.11 -13.01
N ASP A 90 -12.79 19.35 -13.49
CA ASP A 90 -11.90 19.84 -14.54
C ASP A 90 -10.67 20.57 -14.01
N THR A 91 -10.61 20.82 -12.71
CA THR A 91 -9.47 21.50 -12.09
C THR A 91 -8.26 20.57 -12.15
N ALA A 92 -7.23 20.96 -12.90
CA ALA A 92 -6.03 20.16 -13.11
C ALA A 92 -4.85 20.74 -12.32
N ILE A 93 -4.01 19.87 -11.75
CA ILE A 93 -2.74 20.25 -11.14
C ILE A 93 -1.62 19.35 -11.64
N PRO A 94 -0.36 19.81 -11.65
CA PRO A 94 0.78 18.94 -11.93
C PRO A 94 0.83 17.76 -10.94
N ALA A 95 1.09 16.56 -11.45
CA ALA A 95 1.22 15.36 -10.62
C ALA A 95 2.41 15.44 -9.65
N LEU A 96 3.47 16.13 -10.06
CA LEU A 96 4.63 16.49 -9.24
C LEU A 96 4.90 17.98 -9.37
N TYR A 97 4.98 18.68 -8.25
CA TYR A 97 5.21 20.12 -8.20
C TYR A 97 6.15 20.46 -7.05
N TYR A 98 7.21 21.21 -7.37
CA TYR A 98 8.18 21.69 -6.40
C TYR A 98 8.33 23.21 -6.52
N MET A 99 8.32 23.89 -5.38
CA MET A 99 8.65 25.29 -5.24
C MET A 99 9.90 25.39 -4.37
N LEU A 100 11.06 25.52 -4.98
CA LEU A 100 12.30 25.80 -4.24
C LEU A 100 12.34 27.29 -3.98
N THR A 101 12.51 27.67 -2.71
CA THR A 101 12.52 29.08 -2.35
C THR A 101 13.43 29.40 -1.16
N SER A 102 14.01 30.61 -1.20
CA SER A 102 14.71 31.17 -0.05
C SER A 102 13.76 31.63 1.08
N ASN A 103 12.45 31.67 0.83
CA ASN A 103 11.44 32.18 1.77
C ASN A 103 10.16 31.31 1.78
N PRO A 104 10.23 30.08 2.33
CA PRO A 104 9.11 29.13 2.29
C PRO A 104 7.87 29.60 3.09
N GLU A 105 8.07 30.41 4.13
CA GLU A 105 6.99 30.91 5.02
C GLU A 105 5.92 31.73 4.27
N LYS A 106 6.23 32.22 3.07
CA LYS A 106 5.27 32.90 2.19
C LYS A 106 4.14 31.99 1.70
N PHE A 107 4.37 30.68 1.65
CA PHE A 107 3.41 29.71 1.13
C PHE A 107 2.65 28.96 2.22
N GLY A 108 3.01 29.15 3.49
CA GLY A 108 2.44 28.36 4.59
C GLY A 108 3.26 28.42 5.87
N GLU A 109 2.88 27.58 6.81
CA GLU A 109 3.47 27.53 8.16
C GLU A 109 3.76 26.09 8.60
N VAL A 110 4.76 25.93 9.45
CA VAL A 110 5.04 24.64 10.11
C VAL A 110 4.06 24.47 11.26
N THR A 111 3.29 23.39 11.23
CA THR A 111 2.27 23.07 12.23
C THR A 111 2.41 21.65 12.73
N ASP A 112 1.76 21.37 13.85
CA ASP A 112 1.83 20.05 14.47
C ASP A 112 0.75 19.09 13.94
N LYS A 113 1.18 17.92 13.48
CA LYS A 113 0.33 16.80 13.07
C LYS A 113 0.33 15.70 14.14
N LYS A 114 -0.85 15.37 14.67
CA LYS A 114 -1.03 14.25 15.61
C LYS A 114 -1.45 12.98 14.88
N PHE A 115 -1.00 11.82 15.36
CA PHE A 115 -1.31 10.52 14.76
C PHE A 115 -1.30 9.37 15.79
N GLY A 116 -1.83 8.21 15.37
CA GLY A 116 -1.86 6.98 16.17
C GLY A 116 -2.98 6.91 17.21
N GLY A 117 -3.49 5.69 17.44
CA GLY A 117 -4.56 5.39 18.40
C GLY A 117 -5.88 4.94 17.74
N PRO A 118 -6.82 4.37 18.51
CA PRO A 118 -8.11 3.89 18.00
C PRO A 118 -8.97 5.02 17.39
N SER A 119 -9.77 4.72 16.36
CA SER A 119 -10.67 5.65 15.65
C SER A 119 -11.61 6.44 16.58
N PHE A 120 -12.16 5.76 17.60
CA PHE A 120 -13.06 6.36 18.60
C PHE A 120 -12.35 7.29 19.58
N PHE A 121 -11.06 7.07 19.85
CA PHE A 121 -10.25 7.90 20.76
C PHE A 121 -9.59 9.08 20.03
N THR A 122 -9.20 8.87 18.78
CA THR A 122 -8.46 9.85 17.97
C THR A 122 -9.33 10.95 17.37
N GLN A 123 -10.66 10.85 17.52
CA GLN A 123 -11.63 11.87 17.11
C GLN A 123 -11.37 12.38 15.66
N LYS A 124 -11.18 11.44 14.73
CA LYS A 124 -10.80 11.70 13.32
C LYS A 124 -9.49 12.46 13.13
N GLY A 125 -8.49 12.19 13.96
CA GLY A 125 -7.14 12.77 13.86
C GLY A 125 -6.95 14.08 14.65
N LYS A 126 -7.96 14.55 15.39
CA LYS A 126 -7.82 15.71 16.30
C LYS A 126 -7.06 15.35 17.59
N ARG A 127 -7.10 14.08 17.99
CA ARG A 127 -6.32 13.51 19.09
C ARG A 127 -5.47 12.37 18.52
N GLY A 128 -4.21 12.29 18.94
CA GLY A 128 -3.29 11.24 18.54
C GLY A 128 -2.31 10.99 19.68
N LEU A 129 -1.87 9.75 19.83
CA LEU A 129 -0.89 9.36 20.85
C LEU A 129 0.50 9.97 20.58
N TYR A 130 0.77 10.28 19.31
CA TYR A 130 2.04 10.82 18.85
C TYR A 130 1.85 12.12 18.07
N LYS A 131 2.93 12.88 17.93
CA LYS A 131 2.96 14.19 17.31
C LYS A 131 4.22 14.34 16.45
N THR A 132 4.10 15.00 15.30
CA THR A 132 5.20 15.40 14.43
C THR A 132 4.86 16.75 13.76
N THR A 133 5.77 17.35 13.01
CA THR A 133 5.56 18.63 12.32
C THR A 133 5.14 18.40 10.87
N MET A 134 4.43 19.34 10.26
CA MET A 134 4.05 19.33 8.84
C MET A 134 4.05 20.75 8.28
N PHE A 135 4.38 20.92 7.01
CA PHE A 135 4.23 22.22 6.33
C PHE A 135 2.81 22.35 5.78
N LYS A 136 2.01 23.22 6.38
CA LYS A 136 0.61 23.47 6.04
C LYS A 136 0.51 24.69 5.13
N LEU A 137 -0.13 24.52 3.98
CA LEU A 137 -0.21 25.58 2.97
C LEU A 137 -1.23 26.64 3.37
N ALA A 138 -0.89 27.90 3.11
CA ALA A 138 -1.78 29.03 3.31
C ALA A 138 -2.94 28.98 2.31
N LYS A 139 -4.10 29.53 2.69
CA LYS A 139 -5.23 29.70 1.76
C LYS A 139 -4.81 30.62 0.60
N PHE A 140 -5.38 30.42 -0.59
CA PHE A 140 -5.05 31.24 -1.77
C PHE A 140 -5.17 32.74 -1.47
N ASP A 141 -6.24 33.14 -0.77
CA ASP A 141 -6.51 34.54 -0.43
C ASP A 141 -5.45 35.14 0.53
N ALA A 142 -4.78 34.30 1.33
CA ALA A 142 -3.73 34.71 2.27
C ALA A 142 -2.33 34.78 1.65
N LEU A 143 -2.14 34.28 0.42
CA LEU A 143 -0.88 34.45 -0.30
C LEU A 143 -0.76 35.91 -0.78
N ASP A 144 0.42 36.48 -0.60
CA ASP A 144 0.73 37.81 -1.11
C ASP A 144 0.92 37.81 -2.64
N ALA A 145 1.06 39.00 -3.23
CA ALA A 145 1.19 39.14 -4.68
C ALA A 145 2.48 38.50 -5.23
N GLU A 146 3.55 38.49 -4.44
CA GLU A 146 4.84 37.89 -4.81
C GLU A 146 4.71 36.37 -4.91
N ALA A 147 4.17 35.72 -3.87
CA ALA A 147 3.94 34.28 -3.81
C ALA A 147 2.94 33.82 -4.87
N LYS A 148 1.80 34.53 -5.04
CA LYS A 148 0.81 34.22 -6.09
C LYS A 148 1.43 34.25 -7.48
N ALA A 149 2.27 35.26 -7.73
CA ALA A 149 2.88 35.38 -9.04
C ALA A 149 3.96 34.31 -9.28
N ALA A 150 4.62 33.81 -8.23
CA ALA A 150 5.57 32.70 -8.33
C ALA A 150 4.92 31.35 -8.72
N LEU A 151 3.61 31.17 -8.48
CA LEU A 151 2.87 29.97 -8.86
C LEU A 151 2.57 29.94 -10.37
N THR A 152 3.58 29.66 -11.19
CA THR A 152 3.50 29.77 -12.66
C THR A 152 2.53 28.78 -13.31
N THR A 153 2.34 27.59 -12.74
CA THR A 153 1.47 26.52 -13.28
C THR A 153 0.20 26.27 -12.49
N ILE A 154 0.07 26.86 -11.29
CA ILE A 154 -1.09 26.75 -10.41
C ILE A 154 -1.59 28.18 -10.14
N LYS A 155 -2.34 28.74 -11.09
CA LYS A 155 -2.63 30.18 -11.14
C LYS A 155 -3.94 30.56 -10.46
N THR A 156 -4.91 29.67 -10.53
CA THR A 156 -6.26 29.93 -10.05
C THR A 156 -6.43 29.49 -8.61
N LYS A 157 -7.41 30.09 -7.93
CA LYS A 157 -7.83 29.68 -6.58
C LYS A 157 -8.22 28.20 -6.53
N ALA A 158 -8.96 27.71 -7.52
CA ALA A 158 -9.39 26.31 -7.59
C ALA A 158 -8.20 25.36 -7.73
N GLU A 159 -7.23 25.67 -8.60
CA GLU A 159 -6.01 24.86 -8.76
C GLU A 159 -5.18 24.85 -7.46
N TRP A 160 -5.05 25.99 -6.78
CA TRP A 160 -4.34 26.05 -5.51
C TRP A 160 -5.07 25.27 -4.41
N ASP A 161 -6.39 25.40 -4.30
CA ASP A 161 -7.17 24.67 -3.32
C ASP A 161 -7.15 23.15 -3.61
N PHE A 162 -7.14 22.74 -4.88
CA PHE A 162 -6.94 21.34 -5.25
C PHE A 162 -5.53 20.85 -4.90
N PHE A 163 -4.51 21.65 -5.18
CA PHE A 163 -3.13 21.35 -4.82
C PHE A 163 -2.96 21.22 -3.30
N ARG A 164 -3.57 22.12 -2.53
CA ARG A 164 -3.59 22.05 -1.06
C ARG A 164 -4.27 20.79 -0.55
N TYR A 165 -5.42 20.44 -1.12
CA TYR A 165 -6.07 19.17 -0.81
C TYR A 165 -5.13 17.99 -1.12
N ALA A 166 -4.50 17.97 -2.29
CA ALA A 166 -3.57 16.92 -2.70
C ALA A 166 -2.30 16.86 -1.83
N HIS A 167 -1.88 18.00 -1.29
CA HIS A 167 -0.71 18.16 -0.42
C HIS A 167 -0.98 17.76 1.03
N GLU A 168 -2.18 18.05 1.58
CA GLU A 168 -2.47 17.91 3.01
C GLU A 168 -3.34 16.68 3.34
N SER A 169 -4.22 16.28 2.41
CA SER A 169 -5.13 15.15 2.60
C SER A 169 -4.40 13.83 2.43
N GLY A 170 -4.55 12.92 3.39
CA GLY A 170 -4.02 11.56 3.25
C GLY A 170 -4.53 10.86 1.98
N TYR A 171 -5.77 11.14 1.58
CA TYR A 171 -6.31 10.60 0.33
C TYR A 171 -5.65 11.25 -0.90
N GLY A 172 -5.51 12.57 -0.91
CA GLY A 172 -4.88 13.29 -2.02
C GLY A 172 -3.39 12.94 -2.20
N ILE A 173 -2.64 12.79 -1.11
CA ILE A 173 -1.22 12.39 -1.15
C ILE A 173 -1.05 10.93 -1.61
N GLU A 174 -2.02 10.06 -1.36
CA GLU A 174 -1.93 8.66 -1.79
C GLU A 174 -2.41 8.46 -3.23
N THR A 175 -3.27 9.34 -3.73
CA THR A 175 -3.94 9.16 -5.03
C THR A 175 -3.44 10.12 -6.10
N ILE A 176 -3.15 11.37 -5.76
CA ILE A 176 -2.86 12.45 -6.71
C ILE A 176 -1.35 12.74 -6.77
N VAL A 177 -0.76 13.27 -5.70
CA VAL A 177 0.66 13.66 -5.67
C VAL A 177 1.52 12.52 -5.17
N LYS A 178 2.53 12.11 -5.94
CA LYS A 178 3.26 10.85 -5.68
C LYS A 178 4.47 10.96 -4.75
N GLU A 179 5.03 12.16 -4.55
CA GLU A 179 6.14 12.35 -3.60
C GLU A 179 5.64 12.73 -2.20
N LYS A 180 5.21 11.72 -1.45
CA LYS A 180 4.79 11.90 -0.06
C LYS A 180 5.99 12.04 0.89
N THR A 181 5.91 12.95 1.85
CA THR A 181 6.84 13.02 2.97
C THR A 181 6.28 12.25 4.17
N GLN A 182 7.13 11.46 4.83
CA GLN A 182 6.72 10.61 5.94
C GLN A 182 7.66 10.75 7.15
N VAL A 183 7.08 10.58 8.34
CA VAL A 183 7.80 10.36 9.58
C VAL A 183 7.43 8.97 10.08
N GLY A 184 8.37 8.03 9.97
CA GLY A 184 8.09 6.60 10.04
C GLY A 184 7.09 6.18 8.97
N LYS A 185 5.97 5.55 9.40
CA LYS A 185 4.90 5.11 8.50
C LYS A 185 3.83 6.16 8.21
N VAL A 186 3.89 7.31 8.88
CA VAL A 186 2.84 8.32 8.80
C VAL A 186 3.13 9.26 7.65
N THR A 187 2.22 9.29 6.68
CA THR A 187 2.22 10.29 5.62
C THR A 187 1.81 11.65 6.17
N ILE A 188 2.66 12.64 5.96
CA ILE A 188 2.52 13.97 6.55
C ILE A 188 1.91 14.95 5.56
N ASN A 189 2.62 15.20 4.46
CA ASN A 189 2.21 16.07 3.37
C ASN A 189 2.90 15.61 2.07
N ALA A 190 2.57 16.21 0.93
CA ALA A 190 3.39 16.09 -0.26
C ALA A 190 4.67 16.92 -0.11
N ARG A 191 5.77 16.45 -0.71
CA ARG A 191 7.01 17.22 -0.80
C ARG A 191 6.85 18.23 -1.94
N SER A 192 6.64 19.49 -1.60
CA SER A 192 6.32 20.54 -2.59
C SER A 192 7.06 21.85 -2.37
N ILE A 193 6.80 22.55 -1.27
CA ILE A 193 7.51 23.78 -0.92
C ILE A 193 8.80 23.40 -0.20
N LEU A 194 9.95 23.76 -0.79
CA LEU A 194 11.27 23.33 -0.35
C LEU A 194 12.16 24.53 -0.04
N GLY A 195 12.67 24.55 1.18
CA GLY A 195 13.72 25.45 1.62
C GLY A 195 15.11 24.83 1.50
N ASP A 196 16.12 25.60 1.92
CA ASP A 196 17.49 25.10 2.06
C ASP A 196 17.58 24.16 3.28
N TYR A 197 17.97 22.91 3.06
CA TYR A 197 18.07 21.91 4.14
C TYR A 197 19.07 22.33 5.22
N ASN A 198 20.16 22.99 4.84
CA ASN A 198 21.20 23.39 5.78
C ASN A 198 20.73 24.49 6.75
N LYS A 199 19.71 25.26 6.38
CA LYS A 199 19.11 26.31 7.21
C LYS A 199 17.92 25.82 8.01
N THR A 200 17.05 25.06 7.36
CA THR A 200 15.76 24.65 7.92
C THR A 200 15.84 23.37 8.75
N GLN A 201 16.71 22.43 8.36
CA GLN A 201 16.81 21.07 8.89
C GLN A 201 15.49 20.28 8.90
N ASN A 202 14.48 20.72 8.14
CA ASN A 202 13.23 19.98 8.04
C ASN A 202 13.41 18.72 7.20
N TYR A 203 12.72 17.65 7.58
CA TYR A 203 12.87 16.36 6.90
C TYR A 203 12.32 16.36 5.45
N TRP A 204 11.40 17.28 5.09
CA TRP A 204 10.94 17.46 3.70
C TRP A 204 11.95 18.22 2.82
N ASP A 205 12.83 19.03 3.43
CA ASP A 205 13.86 19.80 2.73
C ASP A 205 15.10 18.94 2.41
N LYS A 206 15.18 17.72 2.94
CA LYS A 206 16.32 16.82 2.76
C LYS A 206 16.64 16.58 1.28
N GLY A 207 17.88 16.86 0.90
CA GLY A 207 18.35 16.74 -0.48
C GLY A 207 18.04 17.95 -1.34
N THR A 208 17.64 19.07 -0.75
CA THR A 208 17.53 20.41 -1.37
C THR A 208 18.63 21.32 -0.82
N SER A 209 19.30 22.08 -1.70
CA SER A 209 20.29 23.11 -1.36
C SER A 209 19.96 24.38 -2.12
N ILE A 210 19.91 25.53 -1.42
CA ILE A 210 19.63 26.82 -2.05
C ILE A 210 20.66 27.84 -1.60
N GLN A 211 21.52 28.25 -2.53
CA GLN A 211 22.51 29.30 -2.36
C GLN A 211 22.07 30.50 -3.18
N LEU A 212 21.84 31.64 -2.52
CA LEU A 212 21.47 32.90 -3.16
C LEU A 212 22.34 33.99 -2.54
N ASP A 213 23.13 34.65 -3.38
CA ASP A 213 23.78 35.90 -3.00
C ASP A 213 22.81 37.06 -3.27
N LYS A 214 22.20 37.59 -2.21
CA LYS A 214 21.24 38.70 -2.33
C LYS A 214 21.87 39.99 -2.87
N LYS A 215 23.19 40.18 -2.77
CA LYS A 215 23.86 41.40 -3.26
C LYS A 215 24.05 41.36 -4.77
N THR A 216 24.45 40.21 -5.30
CA THR A 216 24.73 40.05 -6.73
C THR A 216 23.56 39.46 -7.51
N GLY A 217 22.58 38.85 -6.82
CA GLY A 217 21.47 38.14 -7.43
C GLY A 217 21.82 36.75 -7.96
N LYS A 218 23.11 36.34 -7.91
CA LYS A 218 23.55 35.02 -8.35
C LYS A 218 23.02 33.93 -7.43
N PHE A 219 22.56 32.84 -8.02
CA PHE A 219 22.07 31.70 -7.26
C PHE A 219 22.46 30.36 -7.86
N THR A 220 22.53 29.37 -6.98
CA THR A 220 22.64 27.95 -7.31
C THR A 220 21.64 27.21 -6.43
N ALA A 221 20.67 26.56 -7.05
CA ALA A 221 19.68 25.76 -6.36
C ALA A 221 19.73 24.32 -6.89
N SER A 222 19.68 23.34 -6.01
CA SER A 222 19.61 21.94 -6.40
C SER A 222 18.64 21.16 -5.53
N PHE A 223 18.02 20.15 -6.12
CA PHE A 223 17.20 19.21 -5.39
C PHE A 223 17.26 17.80 -5.99
N LYS A 224 17.05 16.79 -5.15
CA LYS A 224 16.82 15.42 -5.62
C LYS A 224 15.41 15.27 -6.15
N THR A 225 15.32 14.84 -7.41
CA THR A 225 14.06 14.42 -8.03
C THR A 225 13.48 13.22 -7.29
N PHE A 226 12.16 13.05 -7.39
CA PHE A 226 11.52 11.88 -6.80
C PHE A 226 12.07 10.59 -7.43
N ARG A 227 12.65 9.72 -6.59
CA ARG A 227 13.24 8.43 -7.01
C ARG A 227 12.24 7.48 -7.70
N HIS A 228 10.94 7.78 -7.65
CA HIS A 228 9.87 7.02 -8.28
C HIS A 228 9.02 7.88 -9.21
N THR A 229 9.63 8.92 -9.79
CA THR A 229 9.07 9.60 -10.97
C THR A 229 8.85 8.58 -12.08
N ALA A 230 7.74 8.66 -12.81
CA ALA A 230 7.49 7.73 -13.91
C ALA A 230 8.54 7.89 -15.03
N PRO A 231 8.81 6.83 -15.81
CA PRO A 231 9.69 6.93 -16.97
C PRO A 231 9.17 7.98 -17.96
N ASN A 232 10.08 8.78 -18.50
CA ASN A 232 9.81 9.80 -19.52
C ASN A 232 8.86 10.92 -19.05
N THR A 233 8.88 11.24 -17.75
CA THR A 233 8.16 12.43 -17.25
C THR A 233 8.97 13.70 -17.54
N GLY A 234 8.37 14.62 -18.30
CA GLY A 234 8.92 15.95 -18.55
C GLY A 234 8.57 16.94 -17.44
N PHE A 235 9.48 17.89 -17.19
CA PHE A 235 9.32 18.98 -16.24
C PHE A 235 9.65 20.31 -16.89
N ASP A 236 8.87 21.32 -16.54
CA ASP A 236 9.16 22.72 -16.86
C ASP A 236 9.68 23.44 -15.61
N VAL A 237 10.70 24.27 -15.81
CA VAL A 237 11.36 25.05 -14.76
C VAL A 237 11.16 26.53 -15.01
N TYR A 238 10.64 27.22 -14.01
CA TYR A 238 10.45 28.66 -14.01
C TYR A 238 11.20 29.28 -12.83
N VAL A 239 11.96 30.34 -13.10
CA VAL A 239 12.68 31.13 -12.08
C VAL A 239 12.07 32.52 -12.06
N ASN A 240 11.53 32.95 -10.93
CA ASN A 240 10.85 34.23 -10.75
C ASN A 240 9.91 34.58 -11.93
N LYS A 241 9.05 33.63 -12.32
CA LYS A 241 8.04 33.70 -13.41
C LYS A 241 8.55 33.48 -14.83
N VAL A 242 9.87 33.55 -15.06
CA VAL A 242 10.47 33.37 -16.38
C VAL A 242 10.82 31.90 -16.60
N LYS A 243 10.47 31.34 -17.76
CA LYS A 243 10.84 29.95 -18.09
C LYS A 243 12.36 29.87 -18.27
N ALA A 244 13.01 29.08 -17.42
CA ALA A 244 14.46 28.85 -17.43
C ALA A 244 14.85 27.65 -18.30
N GLY A 245 13.96 26.65 -18.40
CA GLY A 245 14.20 25.48 -19.24
C GLY A 245 13.19 24.37 -18.98
N SER A 246 13.47 23.21 -19.57
CA SER A 246 12.71 21.98 -19.35
C SER A 246 13.70 20.81 -19.30
N TYR A 247 13.36 19.78 -18.54
CA TYR A 247 14.15 18.55 -18.46
C TYR A 247 13.25 17.32 -18.40
N ASN A 248 13.80 16.17 -18.78
CA ASN A 248 13.11 14.88 -18.75
C ASN A 248 13.73 13.96 -17.70
N VAL A 249 12.87 13.20 -17.02
CA VAL A 249 13.29 12.14 -16.10
C VAL A 249 13.13 10.79 -16.79
N LYS A 250 14.26 10.11 -17.03
CA LYS A 250 14.35 8.78 -17.62
C LYS A 250 14.24 7.67 -16.58
N SER A 251 14.02 6.46 -17.07
CA SER A 251 13.90 5.27 -16.23
C SER A 251 15.17 4.98 -15.43
N ASN A 252 14.98 4.50 -14.21
CA ASN A 252 16.06 4.04 -13.33
C ASN A 252 15.76 2.62 -12.83
N GLY A 253 15.74 1.66 -13.76
CA GLY A 253 15.43 0.25 -13.50
C GLY A 253 14.01 -0.16 -13.91
N PHE A 254 13.51 -1.26 -13.32
CA PHE A 254 12.20 -1.82 -13.62
C PHE A 254 11.07 -0.96 -13.03
N TRP A 255 10.18 -0.45 -13.89
CA TRP A 255 9.03 0.36 -13.52
C TRP A 255 7.79 -0.51 -13.33
N LEU A 256 7.20 -0.46 -12.14
CA LEU A 256 5.92 -1.09 -11.85
C LEU A 256 4.80 -0.08 -12.06
N SER A 257 4.13 -0.16 -13.22
CA SER A 257 3.16 0.85 -13.69
C SER A 257 2.00 1.07 -12.72
N LEU A 258 1.33 0.01 -12.32
CA LEU A 258 0.21 0.06 -11.36
C LEU A 258 0.69 0.20 -9.91
N GLY A 259 1.98 0.02 -9.66
CA GLY A 259 2.61 0.26 -8.37
C GLY A 259 3.13 1.69 -8.19
N GLY A 260 3.24 2.46 -9.29
CA GLY A 260 3.74 3.83 -9.31
C GLY A 260 5.18 3.96 -8.82
N ARG A 261 6.05 2.96 -9.05
CA ARG A 261 7.44 3.00 -8.57
C ARG A 261 8.41 2.07 -9.28
N TYR A 262 9.70 2.39 -9.17
CA TYR A 262 10.77 1.45 -9.45
C TYR A 262 10.95 0.44 -8.32
N MET A 263 11.12 -0.82 -8.68
CA MET A 263 11.36 -1.92 -7.74
C MET A 263 11.94 -3.14 -8.45
N ASN A 264 12.57 -4.05 -7.68
CA ASN A 264 12.95 -5.36 -8.20
C ASN A 264 11.79 -6.37 -7.95
N PRO A 265 11.19 -6.97 -8.99
CA PRO A 265 10.10 -7.94 -8.86
C PRO A 265 10.43 -9.16 -7.99
N LEU A 266 11.71 -9.51 -7.85
CA LEU A 266 12.15 -10.63 -7.00
C LEU A 266 11.71 -10.46 -5.54
N TRP A 267 11.64 -9.22 -5.03
CA TRP A 267 11.12 -8.97 -3.68
C TRP A 267 9.66 -9.44 -3.52
N VAL A 268 8.85 -9.31 -4.57
CA VAL A 268 7.46 -9.79 -4.57
C VAL A 268 7.42 -11.31 -4.53
N ILE A 269 8.28 -11.98 -5.31
CA ILE A 269 8.37 -13.45 -5.33
C ILE A 269 8.82 -13.97 -3.96
N ILE A 270 9.88 -13.40 -3.38
CA ILE A 270 10.39 -13.78 -2.05
C ILE A 270 9.30 -13.57 -1.00
N GLY A 271 8.63 -12.43 -1.02
CA GLY A 271 7.49 -12.15 -0.14
C GLY A 271 6.37 -13.18 -0.29
N ALA A 272 5.99 -13.52 -1.52
CA ALA A 272 4.97 -14.51 -1.80
C ALA A 272 5.38 -15.93 -1.34
N ILE A 273 6.66 -16.31 -1.47
CA ILE A 273 7.18 -17.58 -0.94
C ILE A 273 7.08 -17.61 0.59
N LEU A 274 7.56 -16.58 1.27
CA LEU A 274 7.55 -16.51 2.74
C LEU A 274 6.13 -16.51 3.30
N VAL A 275 5.28 -15.63 2.77
CA VAL A 275 3.87 -15.51 3.18
C VAL A 275 3.11 -16.79 2.82
N GLY A 276 3.28 -17.33 1.61
CA GLY A 276 2.65 -18.58 1.17
C GLY A 276 3.06 -19.77 2.04
N THR A 277 4.34 -19.92 2.35
CA THR A 277 4.86 -20.97 3.25
C THR A 277 4.21 -20.91 4.62
N TYR A 278 4.19 -19.71 5.21
CA TYR A 278 3.61 -19.49 6.54
C TYR A 278 2.11 -19.83 6.58
N PHE A 279 1.35 -19.36 5.60
CA PHE A 279 -0.10 -19.49 5.59
C PHE A 279 -0.60 -20.87 5.16
N SER A 280 0.08 -21.51 4.21
CA SER A 280 -0.22 -22.89 3.83
C SER A 280 0.06 -23.90 4.95
N MET A 281 0.94 -23.56 5.89
CA MET A 281 1.21 -24.38 7.07
C MET A 281 0.06 -24.35 8.08
N ILE A 282 -0.50 -23.17 8.34
CA ILE A 282 -1.58 -22.98 9.33
C ILE A 282 -2.99 -23.00 8.71
N GLY A 283 -3.12 -23.14 7.39
CA GLY A 283 -4.40 -23.20 6.67
C GLY A 283 -5.16 -21.87 6.58
N ALA A 284 -4.46 -20.75 6.67
CA ALA A 284 -5.08 -19.43 6.55
C ALA A 284 -4.74 -18.76 5.19
N ALA A 285 -5.40 -17.66 4.85
CA ALA A 285 -5.20 -16.95 3.59
C ALA A 285 -4.13 -15.86 3.75
N GLY A 286 -3.15 -15.83 2.83
CA GLY A 286 -2.01 -14.91 2.91
C GLY A 286 -2.21 -13.49 2.36
N GLY A 287 -3.36 -13.18 1.76
CA GLY A 287 -3.54 -11.93 0.99
C GLY A 287 -3.33 -10.64 1.79
N LEU A 288 -3.72 -10.62 3.08
CA LEU A 288 -3.52 -9.45 3.93
C LEU A 288 -2.07 -9.25 4.36
N LEU A 289 -1.32 -10.32 4.67
CA LEU A 289 0.11 -10.17 4.94
C LEU A 289 0.87 -9.87 3.65
N MET A 290 0.45 -10.38 2.48
CA MET A 290 1.07 -10.00 1.21
C MET A 290 0.89 -8.51 0.94
N SER A 291 -0.31 -7.98 1.20
CA SER A 291 -0.58 -6.54 1.11
C SER A 291 0.29 -5.75 2.10
N ALA A 292 0.46 -6.24 3.32
CA ALA A 292 1.31 -5.60 4.31
C ALA A 292 2.80 -5.64 3.91
N PHE A 293 3.29 -6.79 3.43
CA PHE A 293 4.64 -6.95 2.90
C PHE A 293 4.87 -6.01 1.72
N GLN A 294 3.93 -5.91 0.79
CA GLN A 294 4.03 -5.01 -0.35
C GLN A 294 4.04 -3.54 0.08
N VAL A 295 3.28 -3.16 1.09
CA VAL A 295 3.28 -1.77 1.58
C VAL A 295 4.55 -1.46 2.40
N MET A 296 5.06 -2.42 3.17
CA MET A 296 6.21 -2.18 4.06
C MET A 296 7.56 -2.33 3.36
N VAL A 297 7.74 -3.38 2.57
CA VAL A 297 9.01 -3.71 1.91
C VAL A 297 9.05 -3.08 0.53
N VAL A 298 8.00 -3.32 -0.25
CA VAL A 298 7.90 -2.82 -1.63
C VAL A 298 7.43 -1.37 -1.68
N GLN A 299 6.70 -0.87 -0.68
CA GLN A 299 6.10 0.47 -0.56
C GLN A 299 5.41 0.99 -1.83
N THR A 300 4.56 0.18 -2.44
CA THR A 300 3.75 0.53 -3.62
C THR A 300 2.83 1.74 -3.36
N ALA A 301 2.74 2.64 -4.35
CA ALA A 301 2.08 3.95 -4.26
C ALA A 301 0.83 4.09 -5.16
N GLY A 302 0.57 3.13 -6.04
CA GLY A 302 -0.56 3.18 -6.99
C GLY A 302 -0.32 4.18 -8.13
N PRO A 303 -1.03 4.07 -9.26
CA PRO A 303 -0.97 5.06 -10.33
C PRO A 303 -1.70 6.35 -9.92
N ILE A 304 -1.50 7.43 -10.68
CA ILE A 304 -2.16 8.72 -10.42
C ILE A 304 -3.69 8.54 -10.56
N GLY A 305 -4.44 9.11 -9.62
CA GLY A 305 -5.90 9.03 -9.53
C GLY A 305 -6.46 7.76 -8.89
N ILE A 306 -5.65 6.75 -8.56
CA ILE A 306 -6.14 5.48 -7.97
C ILE A 306 -5.33 5.11 -6.73
N ASN A 307 -6.02 4.71 -5.66
CA ASN A 307 -5.34 4.32 -4.43
C ASN A 307 -4.59 3.00 -4.60
N ALA A 308 -3.34 2.94 -4.15
CA ALA A 308 -2.49 1.74 -4.20
C ALA A 308 -3.20 0.49 -3.68
N ALA A 309 -3.96 0.60 -2.58
CA ALA A 309 -4.65 -0.52 -1.98
C ALA A 309 -5.68 -1.16 -2.93
N ASN A 310 -6.35 -0.35 -3.75
CA ASN A 310 -7.39 -0.84 -4.67
C ASN A 310 -6.78 -1.55 -5.89
N VAL A 311 -5.54 -1.21 -6.24
CA VAL A 311 -4.81 -1.80 -7.36
C VAL A 311 -4.07 -3.09 -6.96
N LEU A 312 -3.60 -3.17 -5.71
CA LEU A 312 -2.82 -4.32 -5.22
C LEU A 312 -3.69 -5.49 -4.73
N ARG A 313 -4.87 -5.19 -4.18
CA ARG A 313 -5.78 -6.23 -3.66
C ARG A 313 -6.11 -7.29 -4.71
N PRO A 314 -6.47 -6.95 -5.97
CA PRO A 314 -6.71 -7.94 -7.02
C PRO A 314 -5.51 -8.86 -7.27
N SER A 315 -4.29 -8.30 -7.40
CA SER A 315 -3.08 -9.10 -7.62
C SER A 315 -2.75 -10.00 -6.42
N ASN A 316 -3.00 -9.53 -5.18
CA ASN A 316 -2.69 -10.28 -3.96
C ASN A 316 -3.61 -11.49 -3.71
N ILE A 317 -4.79 -11.52 -4.33
CA ILE A 317 -5.68 -12.70 -4.30
C ILE A 317 -5.06 -13.88 -5.04
N ALA A 318 -4.16 -13.64 -5.99
CA ALA A 318 -3.42 -14.73 -6.61
C ALA A 318 -2.66 -15.55 -5.57
N LEU A 319 -2.12 -14.93 -4.51
CA LEU A 319 -1.45 -15.67 -3.44
C LEU A 319 -2.42 -16.62 -2.73
N THR A 320 -3.62 -16.14 -2.43
CA THR A 320 -4.63 -16.90 -1.69
C THR A 320 -5.24 -18.03 -2.52
N LEU A 321 -5.09 -17.99 -3.84
CA LEU A 321 -5.48 -19.08 -4.73
C LEU A 321 -4.32 -20.07 -4.96
N PHE A 322 -3.14 -19.58 -5.33
CA PHE A 322 -2.05 -20.43 -5.80
C PHE A 322 -1.21 -21.04 -4.68
N SER A 323 -1.17 -20.43 -3.48
CA SER A 323 -0.52 -21.06 -2.32
C SER A 323 -1.25 -22.33 -1.85
N PRO A 324 -2.58 -22.32 -1.70
CA PRO A 324 -3.34 -23.57 -1.50
C PRO A 324 -3.11 -24.62 -2.59
N LEU A 325 -3.11 -24.22 -3.87
CA LEU A 325 -2.88 -25.13 -5.00
C LEU A 325 -1.48 -25.77 -4.94
N GLY A 326 -0.46 -25.00 -4.56
CA GLY A 326 0.90 -25.53 -4.35
C GLY A 326 0.97 -26.57 -3.23
N SER A 327 0.17 -26.41 -2.17
CA SER A 327 0.05 -27.39 -1.09
C SER A 327 -0.80 -28.61 -1.46
N PHE A 328 -1.69 -28.46 -2.44
CA PHE A 328 -2.73 -29.42 -2.76
C PHE A 328 -2.20 -30.77 -3.18
N TYR A 329 -1.20 -30.80 -4.07
CA TYR A 329 -0.57 -32.04 -4.52
C TYR A 329 -0.09 -32.91 -3.35
N ARG A 330 0.52 -32.29 -2.34
CA ARG A 330 1.04 -33.01 -1.19
C ARG A 330 -0.07 -33.51 -0.26
N TYR A 331 -1.00 -32.64 0.12
CA TYR A 331 -2.07 -33.02 1.05
C TYR A 331 -3.09 -33.98 0.42
N ALA A 332 -3.50 -33.75 -0.83
CA ALA A 332 -4.54 -34.53 -1.50
C ALA A 332 -3.98 -35.83 -2.10
N VAL A 333 -2.87 -35.75 -2.84
CA VAL A 333 -2.36 -36.90 -3.64
C VAL A 333 -1.34 -37.71 -2.84
N LYS A 334 -0.27 -37.05 -2.34
CA LYS A 334 0.84 -37.76 -1.69
C LYS A 334 0.46 -38.33 -0.32
N GLU A 335 -0.32 -37.59 0.45
CA GLU A 335 -0.60 -37.92 1.86
C GLU A 335 -2.06 -38.25 2.13
N LYS A 336 -2.96 -38.01 1.18
CA LYS A 336 -4.39 -38.35 1.27
C LYS A 336 -5.03 -37.87 2.59
N ARG A 337 -4.76 -36.62 2.97
CA ARG A 337 -5.21 -35.97 4.22
C ARG A 337 -6.41 -35.04 4.06
N VAL A 338 -7.10 -35.13 2.92
CA VAL A 338 -8.22 -34.25 2.57
C VAL A 338 -9.55 -34.96 2.79
N ALA A 339 -10.38 -34.43 3.69
CA ALA A 339 -11.78 -34.85 3.84
C ALA A 339 -12.63 -34.16 2.76
N TRP A 340 -12.73 -34.79 1.59
CA TRP A 340 -13.35 -34.20 0.40
C TRP A 340 -14.80 -33.74 0.59
N PRO A 341 -15.72 -34.52 1.19
CA PRO A 341 -17.11 -34.09 1.34
C PRO A 341 -17.23 -32.80 2.15
N VAL A 342 -16.45 -32.68 3.22
CA VAL A 342 -16.40 -31.48 4.07
C VAL A 342 -15.78 -30.31 3.30
N GLY A 343 -14.63 -30.54 2.64
CA GLY A 343 -13.92 -29.50 1.90
C GLY A 343 -14.76 -28.92 0.76
N ILE A 344 -15.44 -29.77 -0.01
CA ILE A 344 -16.32 -29.36 -1.12
C ILE A 344 -17.54 -28.64 -0.57
N SER A 345 -18.24 -29.20 0.42
CA SER A 345 -19.43 -28.56 1.00
C SER A 345 -19.09 -27.19 1.56
N PHE A 346 -17.97 -27.08 2.29
CA PHE A 346 -17.51 -25.82 2.85
C PHE A 346 -17.12 -24.80 1.77
N GLY A 347 -16.39 -25.26 0.74
CA GLY A 347 -15.99 -24.44 -0.40
C GLY A 347 -17.16 -23.90 -1.20
N VAL A 348 -18.16 -24.74 -1.50
CA VAL A 348 -19.40 -24.34 -2.18
C VAL A 348 -20.17 -23.32 -1.35
N GLY A 349 -20.30 -23.54 -0.03
CA GLY A 349 -20.90 -22.58 0.88
C GLY A 349 -20.20 -21.22 0.82
N ILE A 350 -18.87 -21.20 0.87
CA ILE A 350 -18.06 -19.97 0.77
C ILE A 350 -18.24 -19.29 -0.58
N PHE A 351 -18.29 -20.06 -1.68
CA PHE A 351 -18.51 -19.52 -3.02
C PHE A 351 -19.88 -18.83 -3.12
N ILE A 352 -20.95 -19.46 -2.63
CA ILE A 352 -22.31 -18.89 -2.58
C ILE A 352 -22.32 -17.64 -1.70
N GLY A 353 -21.77 -17.72 -0.49
CA GLY A 353 -21.73 -16.60 0.46
C GLY A 353 -20.94 -15.41 -0.07
N SER A 354 -19.79 -15.67 -0.70
CA SER A 354 -18.96 -14.61 -1.26
C SER A 354 -19.59 -14.00 -2.50
N ILE A 355 -19.91 -14.77 -3.54
CA ILE A 355 -20.38 -14.17 -4.81
C ILE A 355 -21.83 -13.68 -4.71
N TRP A 356 -22.72 -14.51 -4.17
CA TRP A 356 -24.16 -14.29 -4.32
C TRP A 356 -24.72 -13.38 -3.23
N LEU A 357 -24.40 -13.67 -1.97
CA LEU A 357 -24.93 -12.91 -0.82
C LEU A 357 -24.05 -11.72 -0.44
N GLY A 358 -22.73 -11.85 -0.56
CA GLY A 358 -21.78 -10.83 -0.11
C GLY A 358 -21.94 -9.47 -0.82
N GLN A 359 -22.36 -9.45 -2.09
CA GLN A 359 -22.62 -8.21 -2.83
C GLN A 359 -23.70 -7.33 -2.21
N TYR A 360 -24.77 -7.95 -1.66
CA TYR A 360 -25.87 -7.22 -1.03
C TYR A 360 -25.44 -6.65 0.32
N VAL A 361 -24.68 -7.44 1.09
CA VAL A 361 -24.16 -7.03 2.40
C VAL A 361 -23.25 -5.81 2.28
N THR A 362 -22.37 -5.79 1.28
CA THR A 362 -21.49 -4.62 1.02
C THR A 362 -22.23 -3.37 0.54
N LYS A 363 -23.45 -3.49 0.03
CA LYS A 363 -24.27 -2.34 -0.39
C LYS A 363 -24.95 -1.65 0.79
N TYR A 364 -25.37 -2.42 1.79
CA TYR A 364 -26.14 -1.91 2.93
C TYR A 364 -25.30 -1.64 4.19
N LEU A 365 -24.14 -2.28 4.36
CA LEU A 365 -23.27 -2.09 5.53
C LEU A 365 -22.01 -1.31 5.19
N SER A 366 -21.74 -0.24 5.94
CA SER A 366 -20.51 0.54 5.80
C SER A 366 -19.30 -0.25 6.33
N ILE A 367 -18.21 -0.29 5.56
CA ILE A 367 -16.96 -1.00 5.89
C ILE A 367 -16.39 -0.55 7.25
N SER A 368 -16.60 0.71 7.63
CA SER A 368 -16.07 1.28 8.89
C SER A 368 -16.67 0.62 10.13
N THR A 369 -17.98 0.33 10.12
CA THR A 369 -18.67 -0.28 11.27
C THR A 369 -18.30 -1.76 11.42
N TYR A 370 -18.12 -2.46 10.30
CA TYR A 370 -17.94 -3.90 10.30
C TYR A 370 -16.51 -4.36 10.68
N LYS A 371 -15.51 -3.52 10.37
CA LYS A 371 -14.10 -3.83 10.64
C LYS A 371 -13.81 -4.07 12.12
N GLU A 372 -14.46 -3.33 13.01
CA GLU A 372 -14.27 -3.44 14.45
C GLU A 372 -14.88 -4.75 14.99
N TRP A 373 -16.08 -5.12 14.53
CA TRP A 373 -16.74 -6.38 14.89
C TRP A 373 -15.98 -7.62 14.42
N LEU A 374 -15.43 -7.60 13.20
CA LEU A 374 -14.56 -8.69 12.75
C LEU A 374 -13.34 -8.82 13.67
N ALA A 375 -12.71 -7.70 14.01
CA ALA A 375 -11.51 -7.74 14.83
C ALA A 375 -11.80 -8.34 16.22
N ILE A 376 -12.96 -8.03 16.81
CA ILE A 376 -13.46 -8.68 18.03
C ILE A 376 -13.64 -10.20 17.81
N LEU A 377 -14.30 -10.61 16.73
CA LEU A 377 -14.50 -12.02 16.40
C LEU A 377 -13.18 -12.78 16.23
N VAL A 378 -12.18 -12.16 15.59
CA VAL A 378 -10.84 -12.74 15.42
C VAL A 378 -10.14 -12.92 16.76
N VAL A 379 -10.25 -11.96 17.68
CA VAL A 379 -9.72 -12.10 19.04
C VAL A 379 -10.41 -13.22 19.79
N ILE A 380 -11.75 -13.30 19.72
CA ILE A 380 -12.51 -14.37 20.36
C ILE A 380 -12.05 -15.74 19.84
N MET A 381 -11.88 -15.89 18.53
CA MET A 381 -11.37 -17.12 17.93
C MET A 381 -9.91 -17.41 18.31
N GLY A 382 -9.06 -16.38 18.41
CA GLY A 382 -7.67 -16.52 18.87
C GLY A 382 -7.60 -17.01 20.33
N ILE A 383 -8.35 -16.37 21.22
CA ILE A 383 -8.50 -16.78 22.63
C ILE A 383 -9.07 -18.21 22.71
N ARG A 384 -10.10 -18.51 21.91
CA ARG A 384 -10.72 -19.84 21.89
C ARG A 384 -9.73 -20.91 21.43
N THR A 385 -8.93 -20.62 20.41
CA THR A 385 -7.86 -21.50 19.91
C THR A 385 -6.83 -21.80 21.01
N LEU A 386 -6.44 -20.79 21.80
CA LEU A 386 -5.56 -20.98 22.96
C LEU A 386 -6.24 -21.76 24.08
N TYR A 387 -7.52 -21.52 24.34
CA TYR A 387 -8.30 -22.26 25.34
C TYR A 387 -8.36 -23.77 25.02
N GLU A 388 -8.40 -24.16 23.75
CA GLU A 388 -8.34 -25.57 23.34
C GLU A 388 -7.03 -26.28 23.73
N LEU A 389 -5.95 -25.53 23.91
CA LEU A 389 -4.65 -26.06 24.32
C LEU A 389 -4.55 -26.29 25.82
N THR A 390 -5.56 -25.86 26.60
CA THR A 390 -5.55 -26.06 28.05
C THR A 390 -5.68 -27.55 28.40
N PRO A 391 -5.00 -28.03 29.47
CA PRO A 391 -5.04 -29.44 29.86
C PRO A 391 -6.46 -29.97 30.07
N LYS A 392 -7.35 -29.14 30.62
CA LYS A 392 -8.77 -29.48 30.86
C LYS A 392 -9.51 -29.81 29.56
N VAL A 393 -9.29 -29.03 28.50
CA VAL A 393 -9.97 -29.24 27.21
C VAL A 393 -9.33 -30.38 26.42
N MET A 394 -8.00 -30.48 26.43
CA MET A 394 -7.29 -31.60 25.78
C MET A 394 -7.65 -32.95 26.41
N ALA A 395 -7.86 -33.02 27.73
CA ALA A 395 -8.31 -34.24 28.40
C ALA A 395 -9.70 -34.70 27.93
N LYS A 396 -10.59 -33.75 27.57
CA LYS A 396 -11.91 -34.07 27.00
C LYS A 396 -11.83 -34.56 25.56
N ARG A 397 -10.84 -34.11 24.78
CA ARG A 397 -10.65 -34.48 23.37
C ARG A 397 -9.73 -35.71 23.23
N LYS A 398 -10.23 -36.87 23.67
CA LYS A 398 -9.47 -38.14 23.69
C LYS A 398 -8.80 -38.48 22.35
N ASN A 399 -9.54 -38.35 21.23
CA ASN A 399 -9.06 -38.68 19.89
C ASN A 399 -7.89 -37.76 19.46
N ILE A 400 -7.98 -36.46 19.75
CA ILE A 400 -6.89 -35.51 19.45
C ILE A 400 -5.67 -35.78 20.33
N LYS A 401 -5.88 -36.06 21.62
CA LYS A 401 -4.79 -36.40 22.56
C LYS A 401 -4.06 -37.67 22.11
N ALA A 402 -4.79 -38.72 21.77
CA ALA A 402 -4.25 -39.98 21.28
C ALA A 402 -3.47 -39.79 19.97
N MET A 403 -4.03 -39.03 19.02
CA MET A 403 -3.33 -38.70 17.76
C MET A 403 -2.06 -37.89 18.00
N THR A 404 -2.10 -36.87 18.88
CA THR A 404 -0.93 -36.05 19.23
C THR A 404 0.19 -36.90 19.83
N GLN A 405 -0.16 -37.87 20.69
CA GLN A 405 0.81 -38.79 21.27
C GLN A 405 1.47 -39.66 20.20
N LYS A 406 0.67 -40.30 19.35
CA LYS A 406 1.18 -41.09 18.23
C LYS A 406 2.09 -40.24 17.32
N PHE A 407 1.71 -38.98 17.04
CA PHE A 407 2.52 -38.06 16.25
C PHE A 407 3.89 -37.80 16.89
N ASN A 408 3.92 -37.49 18.18
CA ASN A 408 5.17 -37.26 18.89
C ASN A 408 6.07 -38.51 18.89
N ASP A 409 5.48 -39.70 19.02
CA ASP A 409 6.22 -40.96 18.96
C ASP A 409 6.82 -41.19 17.56
N ALA A 410 6.07 -40.88 16.50
CA ALA A 410 6.58 -40.97 15.12
C ALA A 410 7.68 -39.95 14.84
N VAL A 411 7.59 -38.73 15.39
CA VAL A 411 8.65 -37.71 15.32
C VAL A 411 9.91 -38.20 16.04
N ALA A 412 9.77 -38.79 17.23
CA ALA A 412 10.90 -39.33 17.97
C ALA A 412 11.61 -40.45 17.20
N LYS A 413 10.83 -41.39 16.63
CA LYS A 413 11.36 -42.47 15.77
C LYS A 413 12.08 -41.92 14.55
N ALA A 414 11.46 -40.98 13.83
CA ALA A 414 12.03 -40.36 12.64
C ALA A 414 13.34 -39.61 12.95
N LYS A 415 13.43 -38.92 14.10
CA LYS A 415 14.65 -38.25 14.56
C LYS A 415 15.77 -39.24 14.87
N ALA A 416 15.43 -40.40 15.44
CA ALA A 416 16.40 -41.45 15.73
C ALA A 416 16.91 -42.16 14.47
N SER A 417 16.06 -42.35 13.46
CA SER A 417 16.41 -43.03 12.20
C SER A 417 16.92 -42.09 11.10
N GLY A 418 16.94 -40.78 11.33
CA GLY A 418 17.29 -39.79 10.29
C GLY A 418 16.30 -39.72 9.12
N THR A 419 15.10 -40.29 9.27
CA THR A 419 14.07 -40.32 8.21
C THR A 419 13.02 -39.22 8.44
N SER A 420 12.16 -38.98 7.45
CA SER A 420 11.06 -38.01 7.59
C SER A 420 9.81 -38.64 8.17
N VAL A 421 9.06 -37.89 9.00
CA VAL A 421 7.78 -38.35 9.57
C VAL A 421 6.75 -38.63 8.46
N GLU A 422 6.27 -39.86 8.42
CA GLU A 422 5.10 -40.23 7.61
C GLU A 422 3.82 -39.79 8.32
N MET A 423 2.93 -39.14 7.58
CA MET A 423 1.65 -38.70 8.12
C MET A 423 0.60 -39.74 7.81
N GLY A 424 -0.28 -40.02 8.78
CA GLY A 424 -1.47 -40.82 8.56
C GLY A 424 -2.38 -40.25 7.47
N ARG A 425 -3.23 -41.12 6.95
CA ARG A 425 -4.14 -40.89 5.83
C ARG A 425 -5.58 -40.84 6.33
N ILE A 426 -6.46 -40.22 5.55
CA ILE A 426 -7.90 -40.26 5.83
C ILE A 426 -8.47 -41.53 5.22
N GLU A 427 -9.13 -42.33 6.06
CA GLU A 427 -9.86 -43.53 5.68
C GLU A 427 -11.34 -43.29 5.93
N ALA A 428 -12.12 -43.16 4.86
CA ALA A 428 -13.56 -42.93 4.99
C ALA A 428 -14.26 -44.18 5.52
N VAL A 429 -15.05 -44.03 6.58
CA VAL A 429 -15.86 -45.10 7.18
C VAL A 429 -17.31 -44.97 6.69
N LYS A 430 -17.85 -43.74 6.69
CA LYS A 430 -19.21 -43.45 6.26
C LYS A 430 -19.25 -42.15 5.47
N ASN A 431 -19.82 -42.21 4.27
CA ASN A 431 -19.99 -41.08 3.37
C ASN A 431 -21.46 -40.61 3.42
N GLY A 432 -21.73 -39.54 4.16
CA GLY A 432 -23.04 -38.88 4.22
C GLY A 432 -22.92 -37.36 4.13
N LEU A 433 -23.98 -36.69 3.65
CA LEU A 433 -24.03 -35.23 3.54
C LEU A 433 -24.17 -34.53 4.91
N THR A 434 -24.72 -35.24 5.91
CA THR A 434 -24.93 -34.75 7.27
C THR A 434 -24.16 -35.52 8.34
N ASP A 435 -23.70 -36.74 8.03
CA ASP A 435 -22.91 -37.60 8.91
C ASP A 435 -21.75 -38.21 8.10
N TYR A 436 -20.59 -37.53 8.14
CA TYR A 436 -19.34 -38.01 7.56
C TYR A 436 -18.42 -38.52 8.67
N ARG A 437 -17.99 -39.78 8.55
CA ARG A 437 -17.09 -40.41 9.52
C ARG A 437 -15.84 -40.91 8.84
N PHE A 438 -14.69 -40.61 9.40
CA PHE A 438 -13.41 -41.01 8.87
C PHE A 438 -12.40 -41.31 9.97
N LYS A 439 -11.44 -42.19 9.69
CA LYS A 439 -10.30 -42.45 10.55
C LYS A 439 -9.09 -41.62 10.12
N PHE A 440 -8.36 -41.11 11.09
CA PHE A 440 -7.06 -40.47 10.91
C PHE A 440 -6.14 -40.91 12.04
N TRP A 441 -5.00 -41.53 11.71
CA TRP A 441 -4.12 -42.16 12.70
C TRP A 441 -4.83 -43.20 13.59
N GLY A 442 -5.79 -43.92 13.02
CA GLY A 442 -6.60 -44.92 13.70
C GLY A 442 -7.68 -44.36 14.64
N GLU A 443 -7.76 -43.04 14.80
CA GLU A 443 -8.81 -42.38 15.59
C GLU A 443 -9.98 -41.97 14.68
N GLU A 444 -11.22 -42.24 15.10
CA GLU A 444 -12.42 -41.88 14.34
C GLU A 444 -12.85 -40.44 14.61
N PHE A 445 -13.20 -39.71 13.56
CA PHE A 445 -13.71 -38.35 13.60
C PHE A 445 -15.04 -38.28 12.88
N THR A 446 -15.98 -37.53 13.47
CA THR A 446 -17.32 -37.31 12.93
C THR A 446 -17.51 -35.84 12.65
N ILE A 447 -18.10 -35.53 11.50
CA ILE A 447 -18.33 -34.16 11.07
C ILE A 447 -19.55 -34.10 10.16
N ASN A 448 -20.28 -32.99 10.20
CA ASN A 448 -21.44 -32.73 9.35
C ASN A 448 -21.02 -31.82 8.18
N PRO A 449 -20.84 -32.35 6.96
CA PRO A 449 -20.46 -31.54 5.81
C PRO A 449 -21.43 -30.38 5.55
N LEU A 450 -22.74 -30.63 5.59
CA LEU A 450 -23.76 -29.62 5.33
C LEU A 450 -23.71 -28.44 6.32
N LEU A 451 -23.49 -28.71 7.61
CA LEU A 451 -23.31 -27.66 8.62
C LEU A 451 -22.12 -26.77 8.27
N PHE A 452 -21.02 -27.36 7.82
CA PHE A 452 -19.87 -26.62 7.35
C PHE A 452 -20.19 -25.85 6.08
N GLY A 453 -20.97 -26.38 5.14
CA GLY A 453 -21.49 -25.62 3.99
C GLY A 453 -22.24 -24.36 4.41
N ILE A 454 -23.17 -24.45 5.36
CA ILE A 454 -23.91 -23.30 5.90
C ILE A 454 -22.95 -22.30 6.57
N LEU A 455 -22.04 -22.77 7.40
CA LEU A 455 -21.01 -21.92 8.02
C LEU A 455 -20.13 -21.24 6.96
N GLY A 456 -19.86 -21.94 5.86
CA GLY A 456 -19.13 -21.45 4.70
C GLY A 456 -19.81 -20.25 4.07
N VAL A 457 -21.14 -20.23 3.99
CA VAL A 457 -21.90 -19.08 3.49
C VAL A 457 -21.63 -17.84 4.35
N PHE A 458 -21.73 -17.97 5.67
CA PHE A 458 -21.44 -16.85 6.60
C PHE A 458 -20.00 -16.36 6.45
N ILE A 459 -19.02 -17.27 6.45
CA ILE A 459 -17.61 -16.92 6.29
C ILE A 459 -17.32 -16.32 4.90
N GLY A 460 -18.01 -16.77 3.85
CA GLY A 460 -17.91 -16.23 2.50
C GLY A 460 -18.38 -14.78 2.41
N ILE A 461 -19.50 -14.44 3.06
CA ILE A 461 -20.00 -13.06 3.16
C ILE A 461 -18.97 -12.16 3.86
N VAL A 462 -18.45 -12.62 5.00
CA VAL A 462 -17.40 -11.92 5.75
C VAL A 462 -16.16 -11.72 4.88
N SER A 463 -15.71 -12.80 4.23
CA SER A 463 -14.51 -12.83 3.41
C SER A 463 -14.56 -11.82 2.26
N ARG A 464 -15.67 -11.76 1.51
CA ARG A 464 -15.84 -10.78 0.42
C ARG A 464 -15.80 -9.35 0.92
N SER A 465 -16.47 -9.09 2.04
CA SER A 465 -16.55 -7.73 2.61
C SER A 465 -15.18 -7.16 2.98
N PHE A 466 -14.23 -8.02 3.35
CA PHE A 466 -12.87 -7.59 3.69
C PHE A 466 -11.84 -7.80 2.60
N GLY A 467 -12.09 -8.67 1.62
CA GLY A 467 -11.16 -9.00 0.55
C GLY A 467 -9.88 -9.71 1.03
N ILE A 468 -9.93 -10.35 2.21
CA ILE A 468 -8.75 -10.97 2.86
C ILE A 468 -8.60 -12.46 2.49
N GLY A 469 -9.65 -13.07 1.93
CA GLY A 469 -9.75 -14.53 1.84
C GLY A 469 -10.04 -15.09 3.24
N GLY A 470 -11.21 -15.68 3.45
CA GLY A 470 -11.73 -16.05 4.78
C GLY A 470 -10.94 -17.13 5.52
N GLY A 471 -9.81 -17.58 4.95
CA GLY A 471 -8.97 -18.68 5.43
C GLY A 471 -8.63 -18.63 6.92
N PHE A 472 -8.36 -17.45 7.47
CA PHE A 472 -8.00 -17.30 8.89
C PHE A 472 -9.14 -17.65 9.86
N MET A 473 -10.40 -17.63 9.42
CA MET A 473 -11.54 -18.10 10.23
C MET A 473 -11.88 -19.57 9.96
N LEU A 474 -11.45 -20.12 8.82
CA LEU A 474 -11.80 -21.48 8.41
C LEU A 474 -11.21 -22.53 9.37
N VAL A 475 -9.94 -22.37 9.74
CA VAL A 475 -9.26 -23.33 10.61
C VAL A 475 -9.78 -23.30 12.05
N PRO A 476 -9.89 -22.13 12.73
CA PRO A 476 -10.52 -22.07 14.05
C PRO A 476 -11.94 -22.62 14.07
N ALA A 477 -12.73 -22.38 13.01
CA ALA A 477 -14.06 -22.95 12.88
C ALA A 477 -14.04 -24.49 12.85
N MET A 478 -13.13 -25.10 12.08
CA MET A 478 -13.01 -26.57 12.03
C MET A 478 -12.48 -27.18 13.32
N THR A 479 -11.49 -26.55 13.96
CA THR A 479 -10.92 -27.08 15.20
C THR A 479 -11.87 -26.91 16.38
N THR A 480 -12.68 -25.84 16.38
CA THR A 480 -13.62 -25.54 17.47
C THR A 480 -14.96 -26.24 17.31
N LEU A 481 -15.58 -26.14 16.13
CA LEU A 481 -16.92 -26.68 15.88
C LEU A 481 -16.86 -28.13 15.40
N GLY A 482 -15.90 -28.47 14.55
CA GLY A 482 -15.71 -29.82 14.01
C GLY A 482 -14.83 -30.72 14.88
N ALA A 483 -14.24 -30.18 15.96
CA ALA A 483 -13.28 -30.88 16.82
C ALA A 483 -12.18 -31.62 16.04
N LEU A 484 -11.79 -31.09 14.86
CA LEU A 484 -10.81 -31.70 13.99
C LEU A 484 -9.39 -31.33 14.42
N PRO A 485 -8.41 -32.24 14.24
CA PRO A 485 -7.02 -31.91 14.44
C PRO A 485 -6.52 -30.97 13.35
N MET A 486 -5.54 -30.12 13.68
CA MET A 486 -4.98 -29.14 12.73
C MET A 486 -4.49 -29.79 11.42
N TYR A 487 -3.90 -30.98 11.50
CA TYR A 487 -3.38 -31.71 10.33
C TYR A 487 -4.45 -32.10 9.30
N VAL A 488 -5.72 -32.15 9.71
CA VAL A 488 -6.88 -32.43 8.85
C VAL A 488 -7.63 -31.13 8.52
N ALA A 489 -7.78 -30.24 9.50
CA ALA A 489 -8.45 -28.95 9.31
C ALA A 489 -7.75 -28.06 8.27
N VAL A 490 -6.41 -28.03 8.26
CA VAL A 490 -5.65 -27.20 7.32
C VAL A 490 -5.91 -27.58 5.85
N PRO A 491 -5.74 -28.84 5.40
CA PRO A 491 -6.07 -29.21 4.02
C PRO A 491 -7.51 -28.87 3.60
N ILE A 492 -8.49 -29.08 4.48
CA ILE A 492 -9.91 -28.74 4.21
C ILE A 492 -10.07 -27.22 4.06
N SER A 493 -9.43 -26.43 4.91
CA SER A 493 -9.52 -24.96 4.87
C SER A 493 -8.89 -24.35 3.62
N LEU A 494 -7.86 -24.99 3.07
CA LEU A 494 -7.22 -24.55 1.84
C LEU A 494 -8.17 -24.68 0.64
N ILE A 495 -9.04 -25.70 0.61
CA ILE A 495 -10.10 -25.80 -0.40
C ILE A 495 -11.05 -24.62 -0.28
N GLY A 496 -11.56 -24.34 0.92
CA GLY A 496 -12.43 -23.20 1.17
C GLY A 496 -11.78 -21.86 0.79
N THR A 497 -10.47 -21.74 1.01
CA THR A 497 -9.70 -20.55 0.63
C THR A 497 -9.58 -20.39 -0.88
N CYS A 498 -9.43 -21.48 -1.65
CA CYS A 498 -9.48 -21.43 -3.12
C CYS A 498 -10.81 -20.87 -3.62
N PHE A 499 -11.93 -21.43 -3.15
CA PHE A 499 -13.27 -20.98 -3.53
C PHE A 499 -13.51 -19.51 -3.14
N SER A 500 -13.09 -19.11 -1.93
CA SER A 500 -13.14 -17.72 -1.49
C SER A 500 -12.34 -16.78 -2.39
N SER A 501 -11.17 -17.24 -2.87
CA SER A 501 -10.27 -16.42 -3.69
C SER A 501 -10.85 -16.20 -5.07
N ILE A 502 -11.43 -17.23 -5.68
CA ILE A 502 -12.16 -17.13 -6.95
C ILE A 502 -13.30 -16.11 -6.83
N GLY A 503 -14.14 -16.24 -5.80
CA GLY A 503 -15.26 -15.32 -5.58
C GLY A 503 -14.84 -13.88 -5.31
N SER A 504 -13.70 -13.69 -4.62
CA SER A 504 -13.12 -12.36 -4.39
C SER A 504 -12.56 -11.77 -5.68
N PHE A 505 -11.80 -12.54 -6.47
CA PHE A 505 -11.21 -12.12 -7.73
C PHE A 505 -12.28 -11.66 -8.73
N ILE A 506 -13.34 -12.45 -8.92
CA ILE A 506 -14.51 -12.06 -9.73
C ILE A 506 -15.11 -10.74 -9.23
N GLY A 507 -15.23 -10.59 -7.90
CA GLY A 507 -15.72 -9.34 -7.30
C GLY A 507 -14.88 -8.11 -7.65
N TYR A 508 -13.54 -8.22 -7.70
CA TYR A 508 -12.68 -7.11 -8.11
C TYR A 508 -12.78 -6.80 -9.60
N LEU A 509 -12.89 -7.84 -10.45
CA LEU A 509 -13.09 -7.66 -11.89
C LEU A 509 -14.40 -6.93 -12.19
N ILE A 510 -15.50 -7.31 -11.52
CA ILE A 510 -16.81 -6.63 -11.67
C ILE A 510 -16.71 -5.15 -11.25
N ASN A 511 -15.89 -4.83 -10.25
CA ASN A 511 -15.67 -3.46 -9.79
C ASN A 511 -14.66 -2.66 -10.66
N GLY A 512 -14.15 -3.23 -11.75
CA GLY A 512 -13.21 -2.57 -12.66
C GLY A 512 -11.76 -2.50 -12.17
N TYR A 513 -11.43 -3.16 -11.05
CA TYR A 513 -10.05 -3.22 -10.54
C TYR A 513 -9.32 -4.41 -11.15
N LEU A 514 -8.57 -4.15 -12.23
CA LEU A 514 -7.74 -5.16 -12.89
C LEU A 514 -6.43 -5.40 -12.11
N PRO A 515 -5.96 -6.66 -12.02
CA PRO A 515 -4.68 -6.96 -11.41
C PRO A 515 -3.52 -6.46 -12.29
N ASP A 516 -2.45 -6.00 -11.65
CA ASP A 516 -1.16 -5.86 -12.33
C ASP A 516 -0.63 -7.25 -12.68
N MET A 517 -0.41 -7.49 -13.98
CA MET A 517 -0.02 -8.80 -14.50
C MET A 517 1.36 -9.23 -14.01
N VAL A 518 2.31 -8.30 -13.87
CA VAL A 518 3.67 -8.61 -13.40
C VAL A 518 3.64 -8.98 -11.92
N LEU A 519 2.92 -8.21 -11.10
CA LEU A 519 2.71 -8.58 -9.69
C LEU A 519 1.98 -9.90 -9.56
N MET A 520 0.90 -10.08 -10.32
CA MET A 520 0.09 -11.29 -10.27
C MET A 520 0.93 -12.52 -10.59
N ILE A 521 1.67 -12.53 -11.71
CA ILE A 521 2.53 -13.65 -12.10
C ILE A 521 3.63 -13.90 -11.05
N SER A 522 4.26 -12.83 -10.55
CA SER A 522 5.28 -12.95 -9.49
C SER A 522 4.72 -13.61 -8.22
N ILE A 523 3.50 -13.23 -7.84
CA ILE A 523 2.79 -13.80 -6.70
C ILE A 523 2.33 -15.23 -6.96
N ILE A 524 1.92 -15.57 -8.18
CA ILE A 524 1.56 -16.94 -8.57
C ILE A 524 2.75 -17.87 -8.39
N ILE A 525 3.91 -17.50 -8.95
CA ILE A 525 5.14 -18.30 -8.86
C ILE A 525 5.56 -18.47 -7.41
N GLY A 526 5.69 -17.36 -6.68
CA GLY A 526 6.13 -17.41 -5.28
C GLY A 526 5.11 -18.09 -4.37
N GLY A 527 3.81 -17.86 -4.61
CA GLY A 527 2.72 -18.48 -3.86
C GLY A 527 2.68 -19.99 -4.04
N PHE A 528 2.80 -20.48 -5.27
CA PHE A 528 2.81 -21.93 -5.55
C PHE A 528 4.01 -22.62 -4.90
N ILE A 529 5.22 -22.04 -5.01
CA ILE A 529 6.43 -22.54 -4.33
C ILE A 529 6.26 -22.48 -2.81
N GLY A 530 5.76 -21.36 -2.29
CA GLY A 530 5.48 -21.18 -0.86
C GLY A 530 4.49 -22.22 -0.35
N GLY A 531 3.43 -22.51 -1.10
CA GLY A 531 2.47 -23.56 -0.78
C GLY A 531 3.08 -24.95 -0.72
N MET A 532 3.96 -25.28 -1.66
CA MET A 532 4.71 -26.52 -1.65
C MET A 532 5.59 -26.62 -0.40
N LEU A 533 6.37 -25.58 -0.09
CA LEU A 533 7.23 -25.53 1.09
C LEU A 533 6.43 -25.60 2.39
N GLY A 534 5.34 -24.85 2.49
CA GLY A 534 4.45 -24.82 3.67
C GLY A 534 3.85 -26.19 3.99
N SER A 535 3.43 -26.94 2.96
CA SER A 535 2.94 -28.31 3.15
C SER A 535 4.02 -29.30 3.60
N ARG A 536 5.29 -29.06 3.25
CA ARG A 536 6.42 -29.84 3.80
C ARG A 536 6.71 -29.45 5.25
N ALA A 537 6.77 -28.15 5.50
CA ALA A 537 7.11 -27.56 6.80
C ALA A 537 6.09 -27.93 7.88
N GLN A 538 4.80 -28.05 7.55
CA GLN A 538 3.75 -28.39 8.52
C GLN A 538 4.05 -29.66 9.34
N LYS A 539 4.72 -30.67 8.73
CA LYS A 539 5.06 -31.92 9.44
C LYS A 539 6.12 -31.74 10.52
N MET A 540 6.89 -30.66 10.46
CA MET A 540 7.95 -30.36 11.42
C MET A 540 7.39 -29.76 12.72
N PHE A 541 6.10 -29.39 12.74
CA PHE A 541 5.47 -28.72 13.87
C PHE A 541 4.41 -29.62 14.51
N SER A 542 4.39 -29.60 15.84
CA SER A 542 3.35 -30.26 16.63
C SER A 542 1.99 -29.57 16.47
N GLU A 543 0.90 -30.28 16.75
CA GLU A 543 -0.45 -29.71 16.72
C GLU A 543 -0.57 -28.49 17.66
N LYS A 544 0.07 -28.57 18.83
CA LYS A 544 0.13 -27.46 19.79
C LYS A 544 0.82 -26.25 19.18
N THR A 545 1.97 -26.43 18.54
CA THR A 545 2.72 -25.34 17.90
C THR A 545 1.91 -24.70 16.77
N LEU A 546 1.27 -25.49 15.91
CA LEU A 546 0.43 -24.97 14.82
C LEU A 546 -0.73 -24.13 15.33
N LYS A 547 -1.40 -24.55 16.42
CA LYS A 547 -2.48 -23.76 17.05
C LYS A 547 -1.97 -22.46 17.69
N ILE A 548 -0.79 -22.49 18.34
CA ILE A 548 -0.17 -21.27 18.90
C ILE A 548 0.17 -20.29 17.78
N VAL A 549 0.82 -20.76 16.70
CA VAL A 549 1.15 -19.92 15.55
C VAL A 549 -0.11 -19.30 14.95
N LEU A 550 -1.17 -20.10 14.75
CA LEU A 550 -2.46 -19.59 14.29
C LEU A 550 -3.03 -18.50 15.22
N ALA A 551 -3.05 -18.73 16.53
CA ALA A 551 -3.55 -17.76 17.49
C ALA A 551 -2.75 -16.45 17.47
N VAL A 552 -1.41 -16.54 17.41
CA VAL A 552 -0.52 -15.37 17.27
C VAL A 552 -0.84 -14.60 15.99
N THR A 553 -1.05 -15.29 14.85
CA THR A 553 -1.51 -14.65 13.60
C THR A 553 -2.82 -13.90 13.80
N MET A 554 -3.79 -14.49 14.50
CA MET A 554 -5.09 -13.86 14.74
C MET A 554 -4.95 -12.59 15.60
N PHE A 555 -4.14 -12.62 16.66
CA PHE A 555 -3.87 -11.42 17.46
C PHE A 555 -3.12 -10.35 16.66
N PHE A 556 -2.16 -10.74 15.81
CA PHE A 556 -1.49 -9.80 14.91
C PHE A 556 -2.49 -9.13 13.95
N LEU A 557 -3.40 -9.91 13.35
CA LEU A 557 -4.46 -9.39 12.48
C LEU A 557 -5.38 -8.41 13.23
N PHE A 558 -5.67 -8.66 14.51
CA PHE A 558 -6.43 -7.74 15.36
C PHE A 558 -5.73 -6.37 15.49
N PHE A 559 -4.45 -6.33 15.88
CA PHE A 559 -3.71 -5.07 16.01
C PHE A 559 -3.65 -4.31 14.67
N ARG A 560 -3.47 -5.04 13.56
CA ARG A 560 -3.54 -4.51 12.20
C ARG A 560 -4.90 -3.89 11.88
N PHE A 561 -6.01 -4.52 12.28
CA PHE A 561 -7.34 -3.96 12.05
C PHE A 561 -7.60 -2.69 12.85
N PHE A 562 -7.09 -2.60 14.08
CA PHE A 562 -7.26 -1.42 14.93
C PHE A 562 -6.28 -0.27 14.63
N LYS A 563 -5.36 -0.43 13.66
CA LYS A 563 -4.27 0.54 13.38
C LYS A 563 -3.49 0.89 14.66
N ILE A 564 -3.46 -0.01 15.64
CA ILE A 564 -2.63 0.09 16.84
C ILE A 564 -1.25 -0.40 16.39
N GLU A 565 -0.56 0.43 15.61
CA GLU A 565 0.83 0.17 15.27
C GLU A 565 1.67 0.57 16.49
N ILE A 566 2.24 -0.43 17.17
CA ILE A 566 3.44 -0.24 17.99
C ILE A 566 4.57 -0.04 16.98
N TRP A 567 5.20 1.14 17.07
CA TRP A 567 6.27 1.55 16.18
C TRP A 567 7.45 0.56 16.19
N ILE A 568 7.97 0.27 14.99
CA ILE A 568 9.41 0.09 14.73
C ILE A 568 9.79 1.20 13.77
#